data_AF-C7RUB4-F1
#
_entry.id   AF-C7RUB4-F1
#
_cell.length_a   1.000
_cell.length_b   1.000
_cell.length_c   1.000
_cell.angle_alpha   90.00
_cell.angle_beta   90.00
_cell.angle_gamma   90.00
#
_symmetry.space_group_name_H-M   'P 1'
#
loop_
_entity.id
_entity.type
_entity.pdbx_description
1 polymer ?
#
loop_
_entity_poly.entity_id
_entity_poly.type
_entity_poly.pdbx_seq_one_letter_code
_entity_poly.pdbx_strand_id
1 'polypeptide(L)'
;MYITPKRCPRCRYERKPSDTAPDWQCPSCEVAYNKAEEAASVRPLPTQGARPVRRSGGRLWFVVALVLLAAGGMYAMQDRHRERGAATRSATTQPEVVMYATTWCGYCARARAFFAEHSISYVELDIERDARAEQMNRLLGGGGIPTILVGKDGLVHGFDERALSRMLGPWMRAPSASSR
;
A
#
# COMPACT_ATOMS: atom_id res chain seq x y z
N MET A 1 -63.14 -35.12 6.29
CA MET A 1 -62.02 -35.03 5.33
C MET A 1 -62.17 -36.15 4.32
N TYR A 2 -62.40 -35.84 3.04
CA TYR A 2 -62.41 -36.84 1.96
C TYR A 2 -60.96 -37.02 1.49
N ILE A 3 -60.43 -38.23 1.63
CA ILE A 3 -59.11 -38.60 1.10
C ILE A 3 -59.30 -38.85 -0.40
N THR A 4 -58.81 -37.95 -1.24
CA THR A 4 -58.84 -38.13 -2.70
C THR A 4 -57.99 -39.36 -3.06
N PRO A 5 -58.50 -40.34 -3.82
CA PRO A 5 -57.71 -41.50 -4.23
C PRO A 5 -56.54 -41.04 -5.10
N LYS A 6 -55.31 -41.28 -4.63
CA LYS A 6 -54.07 -40.99 -5.35
C LYS A 6 -53.25 -42.27 -5.47
N ARG A 7 -52.88 -42.63 -6.70
CA ARG A 7 -51.97 -43.74 -6.99
C ARG A 7 -50.52 -43.25 -6.89
N CYS A 8 -49.70 -43.94 -6.10
CA CYS A 8 -48.29 -43.53 -5.92
C CYS A 8 -47.47 -43.74 -7.21
N PRO A 9 -46.71 -42.76 -7.70
CA PRO A 9 -45.92 -42.94 -8.93
C PRO A 9 -44.68 -43.82 -8.73
N ARG A 10 -44.27 -44.08 -7.47
CA ARG A 10 -43.12 -44.95 -7.15
C ARG A 10 -43.48 -46.44 -7.13
N CYS A 11 -44.49 -46.82 -6.37
CA CYS A 11 -44.86 -48.24 -6.18
C CYS A 11 -46.23 -48.61 -6.76
N ARG A 12 -46.97 -47.65 -7.34
CA ARG A 12 -48.33 -47.82 -7.89
C ARG A 12 -49.39 -48.26 -6.88
N TYR A 13 -49.10 -48.22 -5.57
CA TYR A 13 -50.08 -48.45 -4.52
C TYR A 13 -51.23 -47.42 -4.58
N GLU A 14 -52.46 -47.89 -4.40
CA GLU A 14 -53.67 -47.09 -4.40
C GLU A 14 -54.21 -47.00 -2.97
N ARG A 15 -54.33 -45.76 -2.47
CA ARG A 15 -54.63 -45.50 -1.07
C ARG A 15 -56.04 -45.94 -0.71
N LYS A 16 -56.16 -46.66 0.41
CA LYS A 16 -57.43 -47.09 0.98
C LYS A 16 -57.84 -46.16 2.13
N PRO A 17 -59.15 -46.03 2.42
CA PRO A 17 -59.62 -45.22 3.55
C PRO A 17 -59.11 -45.70 4.92
N SER A 18 -58.68 -46.95 5.04
CA SER A 18 -58.15 -47.56 6.26
C SER A 18 -56.65 -47.30 6.50
N ASP A 19 -55.96 -46.62 5.58
CA ASP A 19 -54.53 -46.38 5.70
C ASP A 19 -54.25 -45.30 6.75
N THR A 20 -53.34 -45.60 7.69
CA THR A 20 -53.01 -44.71 8.82
C THR A 20 -51.92 -43.68 8.50
N ALA A 21 -51.26 -43.77 7.34
CA ALA A 21 -50.20 -42.85 6.97
C ALA A 21 -50.75 -41.44 6.67
N PRO A 22 -50.00 -40.36 7.00
CA PRO A 22 -50.41 -38.98 6.72
C PRO A 22 -50.60 -38.68 5.24
N ASP A 23 -51.47 -37.72 4.89
CA ASP A 23 -51.86 -37.46 3.50
C ASP A 23 -50.70 -37.23 2.52
N TRP A 24 -49.58 -36.69 2.99
CA TRP A 24 -48.38 -36.41 2.21
C TRP A 24 -47.50 -37.64 1.90
N GLN A 25 -47.71 -38.77 2.59
CA GLN A 25 -46.85 -39.96 2.53
C GLN A 25 -47.60 -41.19 1.98
N CYS A 26 -46.93 -41.98 1.14
CA CYS A 26 -47.45 -43.28 0.71
C CYS A 26 -47.31 -44.32 1.83
N PRO A 27 -48.38 -45.01 2.28
CA PRO A 27 -48.31 -46.02 3.35
C PRO A 27 -47.55 -47.29 2.95
N SER A 28 -47.43 -47.60 1.65
CA SER A 28 -46.78 -48.83 1.18
C SER A 28 -45.27 -48.71 1.01
N CYS A 29 -44.77 -47.53 0.61
CA CYS A 29 -43.34 -47.33 0.32
C CYS A 29 -42.73 -46.13 1.05
N GLU A 30 -43.52 -45.48 1.91
CA GLU A 30 -43.13 -44.37 2.80
C GLU A 30 -42.60 -43.12 2.10
N VAL A 31 -42.65 -43.04 0.77
CA VAL A 31 -42.21 -41.87 0.00
C VAL A 31 -43.30 -40.81 -0.02
N ALA A 32 -42.89 -39.55 0.12
CA ALA A 32 -43.75 -38.40 -0.06
C ALA A 32 -44.13 -38.19 -1.54
N TYR A 33 -45.39 -37.92 -1.84
CA TYR A 33 -45.89 -37.84 -3.23
C TYR A 33 -45.15 -36.79 -4.07
N ASN A 34 -44.83 -35.63 -3.47
CA ASN A 34 -44.06 -34.57 -4.11
C ASN A 34 -42.68 -35.04 -4.62
N LYS A 35 -41.98 -35.87 -3.84
CA LYS A 35 -40.67 -36.44 -4.22
C LYS A 35 -40.79 -37.50 -5.32
N ALA A 36 -41.92 -38.18 -5.42
CA ALA A 36 -42.12 -39.26 -6.37
C ALA A 36 -42.49 -38.74 -7.78
N GLU A 37 -43.11 -37.57 -7.89
CA GLU A 37 -43.39 -36.90 -9.18
C GLU A 37 -42.11 -36.32 -9.82
N GLU A 38 -41.21 -35.74 -9.02
CA GLU A 38 -39.90 -35.27 -9.52
C GLU A 38 -39.10 -36.41 -10.15
N ALA A 39 -39.04 -37.57 -9.50
CA ALA A 39 -38.35 -38.74 -10.03
C ALA A 39 -38.97 -39.29 -11.32
N ALA A 40 -40.28 -39.16 -11.51
CA ALA A 40 -40.97 -39.60 -12.72
C ALA A 40 -40.74 -38.66 -13.92
N SER A 41 -40.38 -37.39 -13.65
CA SER A 41 -40.15 -36.38 -14.70
C SER A 41 -38.75 -36.45 -15.34
N VAL A 42 -37.82 -37.19 -14.73
CA VAL A 42 -36.44 -37.32 -15.23
C VAL A 42 -36.39 -38.36 -16.35
N ARG A 43 -36.40 -37.91 -17.62
CA ARG A 43 -36.03 -38.77 -18.75
C ARG A 43 -34.54 -39.13 -18.64
N PRO A 44 -34.15 -40.41 -18.81
CA PRO A 44 -32.75 -40.76 -18.93
C PRO A 44 -32.14 -40.04 -20.13
N LEU A 45 -31.08 -39.27 -19.92
CA LEU A 45 -30.29 -38.69 -21.00
C LEU A 45 -29.60 -39.82 -21.79
N PRO A 46 -29.50 -39.71 -23.12
CA PRO A 46 -28.78 -40.67 -23.94
C PRO A 46 -27.32 -40.77 -23.47
N THR A 47 -26.86 -42.00 -23.28
CA THR A 47 -25.49 -42.32 -22.89
C THR A 47 -24.53 -41.91 -24.00
N GLN A 48 -23.90 -40.74 -23.84
CA GLN A 48 -22.79 -40.33 -24.70
C GLN A 48 -21.53 -41.07 -24.23
N GLY A 49 -20.91 -41.79 -25.16
CA GLY A 49 -19.72 -42.59 -24.92
C GLY A 49 -18.59 -41.80 -24.26
N ALA A 50 -17.88 -42.49 -23.35
CA ALA A 50 -16.74 -41.97 -22.63
C ALA A 50 -15.65 -41.49 -23.60
N ARG A 51 -15.44 -40.17 -23.64
CA ARG A 51 -14.17 -39.60 -24.11
C ARG A 51 -13.15 -39.72 -22.98
N PRO A 52 -11.89 -40.13 -23.25
CA PRO A 52 -10.88 -40.23 -22.21
C PRO A 52 -10.65 -38.86 -21.56
N VAL A 53 -10.81 -38.79 -20.25
CA VAL A 53 -10.47 -37.62 -19.43
C VAL A 53 -8.96 -37.42 -19.48
N ARG A 54 -8.53 -36.40 -20.23
CA ARG A 54 -7.17 -35.88 -20.19
C ARG A 54 -6.95 -35.17 -18.84
N ARG A 55 -6.46 -35.91 -17.86
CA ARG A 55 -6.09 -35.43 -16.51
C ARG A 55 -5.02 -34.34 -16.63
N SER A 56 -5.44 -33.07 -16.67
CA SER A 56 -4.55 -31.89 -16.66
C SER A 56 -4.46 -31.28 -15.26
N GLY A 57 -4.20 -32.12 -14.25
CA GLY A 57 -4.13 -31.73 -12.84
C GLY A 57 -2.83 -31.03 -12.40
N GLY A 58 -1.97 -30.59 -13.32
CA GLY A 58 -0.73 -29.88 -12.98
C GLY A 58 -0.80 -28.38 -13.31
N ARG A 59 -1.33 -28.02 -14.47
CA ARG A 59 -1.14 -26.67 -15.04
C ARG A 59 -1.88 -25.58 -14.27
N LEU A 60 -3.08 -25.86 -13.76
CA LEU A 60 -3.87 -24.83 -13.06
C LEU A 60 -3.23 -24.42 -11.73
N TRP A 61 -2.64 -25.38 -11.00
CA TRP A 61 -1.97 -25.11 -9.72
C TRP A 61 -0.66 -24.35 -9.93
N PHE A 62 0.10 -24.68 -10.98
CA PHE A 62 1.29 -23.90 -11.36
C PHE A 62 0.92 -22.47 -11.78
N VAL A 63 -0.16 -22.27 -12.53
CA VAL A 63 -0.60 -20.93 -12.94
C VAL A 63 -1.06 -20.11 -11.73
N VAL A 64 -1.83 -20.69 -10.81
CA VAL A 64 -2.27 -19.99 -9.59
C VAL A 64 -1.08 -19.66 -8.68
N ALA A 65 -0.15 -20.58 -8.47
CA ALA A 65 1.06 -20.34 -7.68
C ALA A 65 1.95 -19.26 -8.31
N LEU A 66 2.09 -19.25 -9.65
CA LEU A 66 2.88 -18.26 -10.37
C LEU A 66 2.22 -16.87 -10.32
N VAL A 67 0.90 -16.80 -10.39
CA VAL A 67 0.14 -15.55 -10.19
C VAL A 67 0.26 -15.04 -8.75
N LEU A 68 0.20 -15.91 -7.74
CA LEU A 68 0.37 -15.51 -6.34
C LEU A 68 1.81 -15.06 -6.02
N LEU A 69 2.83 -15.73 -6.57
CA LEU A 69 4.24 -15.31 -6.44
C LEU A 69 4.50 -13.98 -7.17
N ALA A 70 3.94 -13.80 -8.38
CA ALA A 70 4.03 -12.54 -9.11
C ALA A 70 3.28 -11.41 -8.39
N ALA A 71 2.07 -11.65 -7.91
CA ALA A 71 1.27 -10.67 -7.17
C ALA A 71 1.92 -10.31 -5.83
N GLY A 72 2.42 -11.29 -5.08
CA GLY A 72 3.16 -11.08 -3.82
C GLY A 72 4.48 -10.33 -4.03
N GLY A 73 5.24 -10.67 -5.08
CA GLY A 73 6.45 -9.94 -5.48
C GLY A 73 6.16 -8.49 -5.89
N MET A 74 5.07 -8.27 -6.63
CA MET A 74 4.61 -6.92 -7.03
C MET A 74 4.17 -6.10 -5.81
N TYR A 75 3.44 -6.71 -4.87
CA TYR A 75 2.99 -6.05 -3.63
C TYR A 75 4.18 -5.64 -2.76
N ALA A 76 5.18 -6.52 -2.60
CA ALA A 76 6.40 -6.22 -1.84
C ALA A 76 7.26 -5.11 -2.50
N MET A 77 7.20 -4.95 -3.82
CA MET A 77 7.84 -3.84 -4.53
C MET A 77 7.15 -2.49 -4.29
N GLN A 78 5.83 -2.49 -4.07
CA GLN A 78 5.04 -1.26 -3.95
C GLN A 78 5.37 -0.46 -2.68
N ASP A 79 5.76 -1.12 -1.59
CA ASP A 79 6.18 -0.47 -0.35
C ASP A 79 7.47 0.36 -0.52
N ARG A 80 8.44 -0.13 -1.31
CA ARG A 80 9.67 0.62 -1.58
C ARG A 80 9.44 1.90 -2.38
N HIS A 81 8.38 1.96 -3.19
CA HIS A 81 8.01 3.16 -3.93
C HIS A 81 7.30 4.19 -3.04
N ARG A 82 6.56 3.75 -2.00
CA ARG A 82 5.90 4.65 -1.06
C ARG A 82 6.91 5.43 -0.20
N GLU A 83 7.97 4.78 0.27
CA GLU A 83 9.03 5.46 1.04
C GLU A 83 9.82 6.45 0.16
N ARG A 84 10.18 6.07 -1.07
CA ARG A 84 10.89 6.95 -2.01
C ARG A 84 10.01 8.11 -2.50
N GLY A 85 8.72 7.89 -2.70
CA GLY A 85 7.78 8.90 -3.17
C GLY A 85 7.25 9.84 -2.10
N ALA A 86 7.53 9.59 -0.81
CA ALA A 86 7.23 10.52 0.28
C ALA A 86 8.30 11.61 0.42
N ALA A 87 9.57 11.29 0.16
CA ALA A 87 10.66 12.26 0.19
C ALA A 87 10.54 13.34 -0.92
N THR A 88 9.91 13.02 -2.06
CA THR A 88 9.77 13.94 -3.20
C THR A 88 8.52 14.83 -3.14
N ARG A 89 7.60 14.63 -2.19
CA ARG A 89 6.32 15.36 -2.12
C ARG A 89 6.20 16.38 -0.98
N SER A 90 7.21 16.50 -0.11
CA SER A 90 7.15 17.37 1.07
C SER A 90 7.74 18.77 0.89
N ALA A 91 8.35 19.09 -0.25
CA ALA A 91 9.12 20.33 -0.40
C ALA A 91 8.33 21.47 -1.06
N THR A 92 7.16 21.85 -0.54
CA THR A 92 6.50 23.10 -1.00
C THR A 92 7.12 24.33 -0.35
N THR A 93 7.74 24.19 0.83
CA THR A 93 8.39 25.28 1.58
C THR A 93 9.83 24.91 1.93
N GLN A 94 10.75 25.87 1.83
CA GLN A 94 12.16 25.68 2.20
C GLN A 94 12.28 25.38 3.70
N PRO A 95 13.14 24.43 4.14
CA PRO A 95 13.48 24.32 5.54
C PRO A 95 14.11 25.62 6.04
N GLU A 96 13.87 25.93 7.32
CA GLU A 96 14.54 27.02 8.01
C GLU A 96 16.06 26.77 8.01
N VAL A 97 16.83 27.81 7.70
CA VAL A 97 18.30 27.74 7.74
C VAL A 97 18.79 28.82 8.70
N VAL A 98 19.56 28.42 9.70
CA VAL A 98 20.18 29.33 10.67
C VAL A 98 21.68 29.12 10.64
N MET A 99 22.43 30.20 10.42
CA MET A 99 23.89 30.18 10.39
C MET A 99 24.45 30.99 11.56
N TYR A 100 25.21 30.32 12.42
CA TYR A 100 26.04 30.96 13.44
C TYR A 100 27.38 31.32 12.80
N ALA A 101 27.73 32.60 12.79
CA ALA A 101 28.88 33.12 12.07
C ALA A 101 29.54 34.30 12.78
N THR A 102 30.61 34.81 12.20
CA THR A 102 31.17 36.14 12.51
C THR A 102 31.41 36.91 11.22
N THR A 103 31.59 38.23 11.35
CA THR A 103 31.76 39.12 10.19
C THR A 103 33.09 38.86 9.45
N TRP A 104 34.18 38.59 10.17
CA TRP A 104 35.53 38.46 9.61
C TRP A 104 35.88 37.04 9.09
N CYS A 105 35.03 36.06 9.36
CA CYS A 105 35.28 34.66 9.04
C CYS A 105 35.15 34.35 7.54
N GLY A 106 36.23 33.88 6.92
CA GLY A 106 36.26 33.54 5.49
C GLY A 106 35.35 32.37 5.09
N TYR A 107 35.27 31.32 5.91
CA TYR A 107 34.35 30.19 5.67
C TYR A 107 32.88 30.62 5.75
N CYS A 108 32.57 31.55 6.64
CA CYS A 108 31.25 32.15 6.79
C CYS A 108 30.89 32.97 5.55
N ALA A 109 31.85 33.73 5.01
CA ALA A 109 31.65 34.45 3.74
C ALA A 109 31.35 33.48 2.57
N ARG A 110 32.00 32.32 2.51
CA ARG A 110 31.68 31.30 1.49
C ARG A 110 30.28 30.73 1.66
N ALA A 111 29.84 30.47 2.90
CA ALA A 111 28.47 30.03 3.16
C ALA A 111 27.43 31.09 2.72
N ARG A 112 27.67 32.37 3.01
CA ARG A 112 26.82 33.48 2.53
C ARG A 112 26.73 33.50 1.01
N ALA A 113 27.88 33.36 0.33
CA ALA A 113 27.93 33.33 -1.13
C ALA A 113 27.14 32.16 -1.71
N PHE A 114 27.30 30.95 -1.15
CA PHE A 114 26.54 29.76 -1.54
C PHE A 114 25.03 29.97 -1.37
N PHE A 115 24.59 30.51 -0.22
CA PHE A 115 23.16 30.78 -0.01
C PHE A 115 22.64 31.84 -0.98
N ALA A 116 23.41 32.89 -1.27
CA ALA A 116 23.03 33.91 -2.23
C ALA A 116 22.92 33.36 -3.65
N GLU A 117 23.91 32.59 -4.11
CA GLU A 117 23.97 31.99 -5.44
C GLU A 117 22.76 31.07 -5.70
N HIS A 118 22.37 30.30 -4.70
CA HIS A 118 21.25 29.35 -4.78
C HIS A 118 19.91 29.92 -4.31
N SER A 119 19.87 31.21 -3.95
CA SER A 119 18.69 31.86 -3.37
C SER A 119 18.08 31.15 -2.16
N ILE A 120 18.93 30.59 -1.31
CA ILE A 120 18.51 29.98 -0.05
C ILE A 120 18.24 31.10 0.96
N SER A 121 17.05 31.10 1.54
CA SER A 121 16.71 32.01 2.64
C SER A 121 17.34 31.51 3.94
N TYR A 122 18.02 32.38 4.68
CA TYR A 122 18.64 32.00 5.96
C TYR A 122 18.63 33.17 6.95
N VAL A 123 18.76 32.82 8.23
CA VAL A 123 19.02 33.77 9.32
C VAL A 123 20.48 33.65 9.71
N GLU A 124 21.17 34.77 9.80
CA GLU A 124 22.54 34.84 10.31
C GLU A 124 22.56 35.38 11.74
N LEU A 125 23.24 34.66 12.63
CA LEU A 125 23.43 35.05 14.02
C LEU A 125 24.93 35.24 14.28
N ASP A 126 25.32 36.49 14.59
CA ASP A 126 26.70 36.84 14.90
C ASP A 126 27.04 36.45 16.35
N ILE A 127 27.89 35.44 16.51
CA ILE A 127 28.26 34.92 17.83
C ILE A 127 29.17 35.85 18.64
N GLU A 128 29.79 36.87 18.01
CA GLU A 128 30.57 37.88 18.75
C GLU A 128 29.70 39.01 19.30
N ARG A 129 28.48 39.15 18.78
CA ARG A 129 27.55 40.23 19.14
C ARG A 129 26.33 39.76 19.91
N ASP A 130 26.01 38.48 19.83
CA ASP A 130 24.89 37.87 20.56
C ASP A 130 25.37 36.69 21.42
N ALA A 131 25.38 36.90 22.74
CA ALA A 131 25.76 35.88 23.71
C ALA A 131 24.86 34.63 23.68
N ARG A 132 23.58 34.77 23.29
CA ARG A 132 22.67 33.63 23.11
C ARG A 132 23.04 32.83 21.87
N ALA A 133 23.40 33.51 20.78
CA ALA A 133 23.89 32.85 19.57
C ALA A 133 25.19 32.09 19.84
N GLU A 134 26.12 32.70 20.59
CA GLU A 134 27.36 32.07 21.03
C GLU A 134 27.11 30.82 21.88
N GLN A 135 26.23 30.93 22.88
CA GLN A 135 25.84 29.80 23.72
C GLN A 135 25.19 28.68 22.91
N MET A 136 24.28 29.02 21.99
CA MET A 136 23.62 28.04 21.14
C MET A 136 24.61 27.35 20.21
N ASN A 137 25.55 28.09 19.60
CA ASN A 137 26.62 27.51 18.80
C ASN A 137 27.42 26.46 19.60
N ARG A 138 27.78 26.75 20.86
CA ARG A 138 28.45 25.76 21.72
C ARG A 138 27.59 24.52 22.00
N LEU A 139 26.31 24.71 22.29
CA LEU A 139 25.37 23.60 22.57
C LEU A 139 25.18 22.68 21.36
N LEU A 140 25.27 23.24 20.15
CA LEU A 140 25.25 22.48 18.90
C LEU A 140 26.57 21.74 18.64
N GLY A 141 27.52 21.72 19.58
CA GLY A 141 28.85 21.13 19.36
C GLY A 141 29.79 22.02 18.54
N GLY A 142 29.46 23.31 18.39
CA GLY A 142 30.28 24.28 17.68
C GLY A 142 31.61 24.53 18.39
N GLY A 143 32.69 23.97 17.84
CA GLY A 143 34.09 24.31 18.14
C GLY A 143 34.70 25.30 17.13
N GLY A 144 33.91 25.75 16.16
CA GLY A 144 34.29 26.67 15.10
C GLY A 144 33.06 27.22 14.38
N ILE A 145 33.29 28.05 13.37
CA ILE A 145 32.26 28.70 12.55
C ILE A 145 32.57 28.54 11.05
N PRO A 146 31.55 28.56 10.17
CA PRO A 146 30.13 28.65 10.51
C PRO A 146 29.58 27.35 11.10
N THR A 147 28.54 27.44 11.93
CA THR A 147 27.68 26.29 12.27
C THR A 147 26.33 26.54 11.64
N ILE A 148 25.84 25.60 10.84
CA ILE A 148 24.63 25.79 10.02
C ILE A 148 23.60 24.74 10.43
N LEU A 149 22.45 25.22 10.88
CA LEU A 149 21.25 24.41 11.10
C LEU A 149 20.36 24.46 9.86
N VAL A 150 19.84 23.29 9.45
CA VAL A 150 18.91 23.13 8.34
C VAL A 150 17.71 22.31 8.82
N GLY A 151 16.57 22.95 8.95
CA GLY A 151 15.36 22.34 9.50
C GLY A 151 15.55 21.93 10.96
N LYS A 152 15.00 20.76 11.35
CA LYS A 152 14.97 20.30 12.75
C LYS A 152 16.29 19.63 13.19
N ASP A 153 16.84 18.79 12.33
CA ASP A 153 17.94 17.88 12.71
C ASP A 153 19.18 18.04 11.82
N GLY A 154 19.10 18.89 10.80
CA GLY A 154 20.21 19.13 9.90
C GLY A 154 21.25 20.02 10.57
N LEU A 155 22.45 19.51 10.79
CA LEU A 155 23.56 20.25 11.38
C LEU A 155 24.81 20.08 10.53
N VAL A 156 25.43 21.19 10.15
CA VAL A 156 26.68 21.24 9.39
C VAL A 156 27.68 22.10 10.12
N HIS A 157 28.87 21.55 10.39
CA HIS A 157 30.00 22.28 10.96
C HIS A 157 30.95 22.74 9.86
N GLY A 158 31.33 24.01 9.88
CA GLY A 158 32.10 24.64 8.82
C GLY A 158 31.28 24.83 7.54
N PHE A 159 31.99 25.21 6.47
CA PHE A 159 31.40 25.28 5.13
C PHE A 159 31.66 23.96 4.38
N ASP A 160 30.62 23.14 4.25
CA ASP A 160 30.60 21.92 3.41
C ASP A 160 29.50 22.05 2.35
N GLU A 161 29.91 22.48 1.15
CA GLU A 161 29.05 22.65 -0.01
C GLU A 161 28.30 21.36 -0.40
N ARG A 162 28.94 20.19 -0.26
CA ARG A 162 28.32 18.92 -0.62
C ARG A 162 27.22 18.54 0.37
N ALA A 163 27.46 18.76 1.66
CA ALA A 163 26.43 18.53 2.68
C ALA A 163 25.25 19.47 2.49
N LEU A 164 25.50 20.76 2.33
CA LEU A 164 24.46 21.76 2.08
C LEU A 164 23.68 21.45 0.80
N SER A 165 24.36 21.08 -0.29
CA SER A 165 23.69 20.72 -1.55
C SER A 165 22.81 19.48 -1.43
N ARG A 166 23.22 18.47 -0.65
CA ARG A 166 22.37 17.29 -0.40
C ARG A 166 21.11 17.66 0.39
N MET A 167 21.24 18.57 1.35
CA MET A 167 20.15 18.93 2.26
C MET A 167 19.18 19.95 1.64
N LEU A 168 19.71 20.88 0.86
CA LEU A 168 18.96 22.00 0.28
C LEU A 168 18.64 21.82 -1.21
N GLY A 169 19.14 20.75 -1.84
CA GLY A 169 19.02 20.51 -3.28
C GLY A 169 17.64 20.78 -3.91
N PRO A 170 16.52 20.32 -3.31
CA PRO A 170 15.18 20.61 -3.82
C PRO A 170 14.80 22.11 -3.86
N TRP A 171 15.48 22.95 -3.10
CA TRP A 171 15.21 24.39 -2.96
C TRP A 171 16.30 25.29 -3.54
N MET A 172 17.44 24.73 -3.93
CA MET A 172 18.51 25.47 -4.59
C MET A 172 18.08 25.87 -5.99
N ARG A 173 18.09 27.18 -6.26
CA ARG A 173 17.93 27.68 -7.64
C ARG A 173 19.24 27.50 -8.40
N ALA A 174 19.13 27.26 -9.71
CA ALA A 174 20.28 27.32 -10.59
C ALA A 174 20.89 28.73 -10.52
N PRO A 175 22.24 28.86 -10.54
CA PRO A 175 22.88 30.17 -10.52
C PRO A 175 22.35 30.99 -11.69
N SER A 176 21.76 32.14 -11.39
CA SER A 176 21.25 33.05 -12.42
C SER A 176 22.43 33.52 -13.27
N ALA A 177 22.40 33.25 -14.58
CA ALA A 177 23.45 33.59 -15.54
C ALA A 177 23.63 35.12 -15.78
N SER A 178 23.33 35.97 -14.80
CA SER A 178 23.23 37.42 -14.93
C SER A 178 24.02 38.13 -13.82
N SER A 179 25.34 38.01 -13.86
CA SER A 179 26.24 39.10 -13.44
C SER A 179 27.57 38.90 -14.15
N ARG A 180 27.65 39.45 -15.37
CA ARG A 180 28.89 39.70 -16.09
C ARG A 180 29.04 41.21 -16.22
#